data_AF-A0A511V7P1-F1
#
_entry.id   AF-A0A511V7P1-F1
#
_cell.length_a   1.000
_cell.length_b   1.000
_cell.length_c   1.000
_cell.angle_alpha   90.00
_cell.angle_beta   90.00
_cell.angle_gamma   90.00
#
_symmetry.space_group_name_H-M   'P 1'
#
loop_
_entity.id
_entity.type
_entity.pdbx_description
1 polymer ?
#
loop_
_entity_poly.entity_id
_entity_poly.type
_entity_poly.pdbx_seq_one_letter_code
_entity_poly.pdbx_strand_id
1 'polypeptide(L)'
;MSIPSITTAFWGDADNIISIDNIVRLIQYGGYLLERQLMEYEAAVESWRDYYEMTNVQIDLLESIYARKIKRPDAKIILTKREIEMIGTDDPEGLSESNTSFEEIGIVWEN
;
A
#
# COMPACT_ATOMS: atom_id res chain seq x y z
N MET A 1 -3.18 23.47 26.13
CA MET A 1 -4.00 23.26 24.92
C MET A 1 -3.02 23.24 23.75
N SER A 2 -2.86 22.11 23.07
CA SER A 2 -2.03 22.03 21.85
C SER A 2 -2.89 22.43 20.65
N ILE A 3 -2.42 23.40 19.87
CA ILE A 3 -3.03 23.74 18.59
C ILE A 3 -2.35 22.84 17.55
N PRO A 4 -3.09 22.10 16.70
CA PRO A 4 -2.47 21.33 15.63
C PRO A 4 -1.68 22.28 14.74
N SER A 5 -0.41 21.95 14.50
CA SER A 5 0.50 22.71 13.64
C SER A 5 0.99 21.80 12.53
N ILE A 6 0.95 22.31 11.30
CA ILE A 6 1.56 21.66 10.15
C ILE A 6 3.07 21.88 10.26
N THR A 7 3.84 20.79 10.31
CA THR A 7 5.31 20.81 10.47
C THR A 7 6.06 20.54 9.17
N THR A 8 5.39 19.96 8.17
CA THR A 8 5.91 19.71 6.82
C THR A 8 4.75 19.69 5.82
N ALA A 9 4.98 20.06 4.57
CA ALA A 9 4.00 19.99 3.50
C ALA A 9 4.69 19.64 2.18
N PHE A 10 4.08 18.72 1.44
CA PHE A 10 4.50 18.35 0.09
C PHE A 10 3.27 18.29 -0.82
N TRP A 11 3.47 18.52 -2.11
CA TRP A 11 2.43 18.47 -3.14
C TRP A 11 3.07 18.08 -4.47
N GLY A 12 2.28 17.62 -5.43
CA GLY A 12 2.85 17.07 -6.63
C GLY A 12 1.84 16.58 -7.64
N ASP A 13 2.37 16.06 -8.74
CA ASP A 13 1.66 15.26 -9.72
C ASP A 13 2.20 13.82 -9.72
N ALA A 14 1.86 13.05 -10.75
CA ALA A 14 2.32 11.66 -10.85
C ALA A 14 3.84 11.53 -11.00
N ASP A 15 4.51 12.57 -11.49
CA ASP A 15 5.93 12.53 -11.85
C ASP A 15 6.81 13.29 -10.86
N ASN A 16 6.23 14.24 -10.11
CA ASN A 16 6.99 15.16 -9.27
C ASN A 16 6.33 15.33 -7.90
N ILE A 17 7.11 15.11 -6.83
CA ILE A 17 6.77 15.52 -5.47
C ILE A 17 7.65 16.71 -5.08
N ILE A 18 7.02 17.81 -4.71
CA ILE A 18 7.65 19.09 -4.36
C ILE A 18 7.40 19.36 -2.88
N SER A 19 8.43 19.86 -2.20
CA SER A 19 8.34 20.35 -0.82
C SER A 19 9.19 21.60 -0.67
N ILE A 20 8.79 22.49 0.24
CA ILE A 20 9.63 23.62 0.67
C ILE A 20 10.75 23.15 1.61
N ASP A 21 10.52 22.04 2.31
CA ASP A 21 11.49 21.40 3.19
C ASP A 21 12.36 20.42 2.38
N ASN A 22 13.64 20.33 2.76
CA ASN A 22 14.49 19.27 2.23
C ASN A 22 14.07 17.89 2.78
N ILE A 23 14.52 16.82 2.13
CA ILE A 23 14.15 15.45 2.51
C ILE A 23 14.45 15.13 3.98
N VAL A 24 15.54 15.64 4.55
CA VAL A 24 15.90 15.41 5.95
C VAL A 24 14.84 15.98 6.90
N ARG A 25 14.41 17.24 6.67
CA ARG A 25 13.34 17.86 7.47
C ARG A 25 11.99 17.17 7.25
N LEU A 26 11.68 16.80 6.00
CA LEU A 26 10.46 16.09 5.69
C LEU A 26 10.37 14.78 6.49
N ILE A 27 11.43 13.97 6.48
CA ILE A 27 11.51 12.73 7.28
C ILE A 27 11.41 13.02 8.78
N GLN A 28 12.14 14.02 9.30
CA GLN A 28 12.12 14.40 10.73
C GLN A 28 10.71 14.77 11.21
N TYR A 29 9.88 15.36 10.35
CA TYR A 29 8.54 15.83 10.68
C TYR A 29 7.43 14.86 10.28
N GLY A 30 7.72 13.57 10.14
CA GLY A 30 6.72 12.52 9.90
C GLY A 30 6.72 11.97 8.48
N GLY A 31 7.59 12.46 7.60
CA GLY A 31 7.76 11.93 6.26
C GLY A 31 8.24 10.47 6.23
N TYR A 32 8.81 9.97 7.33
CA TYR A 32 9.13 8.54 7.47
C TYR A 32 7.90 7.63 7.32
N LEU A 33 6.68 8.15 7.60
CA LEU A 33 5.43 7.42 7.39
C LEU A 33 5.16 7.13 5.90
N LEU A 34 5.81 7.88 5.02
CA LEU A 34 5.68 7.79 3.56
C LEU A 34 6.94 7.21 2.92
N GLU A 35 7.88 6.71 3.71
CA GLU A 35 9.18 6.25 3.22
C GLU A 35 9.03 5.24 2.08
N ARG A 36 8.17 4.23 2.24
CA ARG A 36 7.91 3.21 1.21
C ARG A 36 7.20 3.76 -0.03
N GLN A 37 6.37 4.79 0.13
CA GLN A 37 5.69 5.47 -0.97
C GLN A 37 6.63 6.39 -1.77
N LEU A 38 7.76 6.78 -1.17
CA LEU A 38 8.79 7.60 -1.80
C LEU A 38 9.96 6.78 -2.38
N MET A 39 9.95 5.45 -2.17
CA MET A 39 10.94 4.54 -2.74
C MET A 39 10.62 4.20 -4.20
N GLU A 40 11.64 3.84 -4.96
CA GLU A 40 11.46 3.15 -6.24
C GLU A 40 10.66 1.86 -6.02
N TYR A 41 9.82 1.50 -7.01
CA TYR A 41 8.84 0.42 -6.89
C TYR A 41 9.46 -0.89 -6.37
N GLU A 42 10.57 -1.35 -6.97
CA GLU A 42 11.22 -2.60 -6.59
C GLU A 42 11.77 -2.55 -5.16
N ALA A 43 12.33 -1.40 -4.75
CA ALA A 43 12.83 -1.21 -3.39
C ALA A 43 11.69 -1.18 -2.36
N ALA A 44 10.55 -0.58 -2.71
CA ALA A 44 9.36 -0.58 -1.88
C ALA A 44 8.84 -2.00 -1.68
N VAL A 45 8.71 -2.80 -2.75
CA VAL A 45 8.24 -4.19 -2.69
C VAL A 45 9.14 -5.04 -1.78
N GLU A 46 10.46 -4.96 -1.93
CA GLU A 46 11.38 -5.69 -1.04
C GLU A 46 11.30 -5.18 0.42
N SER A 47 11.12 -3.87 0.64
CA SER A 47 10.90 -3.33 1.99
C SER A 47 9.63 -3.86 2.67
N TRP A 48 8.54 -4.03 1.91
CA TRP A 48 7.31 -4.65 2.40
C TRP A 48 7.50 -6.15 2.64
N ARG A 49 8.17 -6.86 1.72
CA ARG A 49 8.52 -8.28 1.88
C ARG A 49 9.24 -8.53 3.19
N ASP A 50 10.31 -7.78 3.46
CA ASP A 50 11.15 -7.98 4.64
C ASP A 50 10.40 -7.62 5.93
N TYR A 51 9.63 -6.53 5.93
CA TYR A 51 8.93 -6.07 7.13
C TYR A 51 7.77 -6.97 7.55
N TYR A 52 7.00 -7.49 6.59
CA TYR A 52 5.84 -8.36 6.86
C TYR A 52 6.15 -9.85 6.68
N GLU A 53 7.41 -10.21 6.42
CA GLU A 53 7.85 -11.58 6.15
C GLU A 53 7.03 -12.25 5.03
N MET A 54 6.72 -11.48 3.97
CA MET A 54 5.83 -11.95 2.91
C MET A 54 6.45 -13.08 2.09
N THR A 55 5.66 -14.09 1.79
CA THR A 55 6.03 -15.15 0.86
C THR A 55 6.05 -14.64 -0.58
N ASN A 56 6.77 -15.33 -1.47
CA ASN A 56 6.75 -15.01 -2.91
C ASN A 56 5.33 -15.04 -3.48
N VAL A 57 4.47 -15.93 -2.98
CA VAL A 57 3.06 -16.03 -3.41
C VAL A 57 2.26 -14.78 -3.05
N GLN A 58 2.47 -14.24 -1.84
CA GLN A 58 1.83 -12.99 -1.41
C GLN A 58 2.38 -11.78 -2.18
N ILE A 59 3.66 -11.79 -2.55
CA ILE A 59 4.24 -10.76 -3.43
C ILE A 59 3.61 -10.81 -4.82
N ASP A 60 3.48 -11.99 -5.42
CA ASP A 60 2.80 -12.15 -6.71
C ASP A 60 1.36 -11.59 -6.69
N LEU A 61 0.63 -11.80 -5.58
CA LEU A 61 -0.70 -11.21 -5.38
C LEU A 61 -0.64 -9.68 -5.31
N LEU A 62 0.28 -9.13 -4.51
CA LEU A 62 0.50 -7.69 -4.37
C LEU A 62 0.79 -7.02 -5.71
N GLU A 63 1.73 -7.55 -6.49
CA GLU A 63 2.10 -6.99 -7.79
C GLU A 63 0.94 -7.04 -8.79
N SER A 64 0.20 -8.16 -8.81
CA SER A 64 -0.98 -8.34 -9.66
C SER A 64 -2.09 -7.34 -9.32
N ILE A 65 -2.37 -7.14 -8.03
CA ILE A 65 -3.36 -6.15 -7.56
C ILE A 65 -2.90 -4.73 -7.93
N TYR A 66 -1.64 -4.39 -7.64
CA TYR A 66 -1.06 -3.08 -7.93
C TYR A 66 -1.15 -2.74 -9.43
N ALA A 67 -0.70 -3.64 -10.30
CA ALA A 67 -0.75 -3.43 -11.75
C ALA A 67 -2.18 -3.21 -12.27
N ARG A 68 -3.17 -3.95 -11.73
CA ARG A 68 -4.59 -3.77 -12.06
C ARG A 68 -5.10 -2.40 -11.59
N LYS A 69 -4.73 -1.99 -10.38
CA LYS A 69 -5.16 -0.72 -9.77
C LYS A 69 -4.61 0.48 -10.50
N ILE A 70 -3.31 0.50 -10.83
CA ILE A 70 -2.70 1.60 -11.59
C ILE A 70 -3.30 1.72 -13.00
N LYS A 71 -3.60 0.57 -13.65
CA LYS A 71 -4.21 0.56 -14.99
C LYS A 71 -5.65 1.08 -14.99
N ARG A 72 -6.42 0.81 -13.92
CA ARG A 72 -7.82 1.23 -13.78
C ARG A 72 -8.14 1.60 -12.32
N PRO A 73 -7.82 2.83 -11.87
CA PRO A 73 -7.90 3.22 -10.46
C PRO A 73 -9.28 3.04 -9.82
N ASP A 74 -10.32 3.36 -10.59
CA ASP A 74 -11.73 3.33 -10.14
C ASP A 74 -12.42 1.99 -10.41
N ALA A 75 -11.76 1.06 -11.10
CA ALA A 75 -12.36 -0.24 -11.39
C ALA A 75 -12.31 -1.13 -10.13
N LYS A 76 -13.42 -1.82 -9.88
CA LYS A 76 -13.48 -2.87 -8.88
C LYS A 76 -12.59 -4.04 -9.33
N ILE A 77 -11.74 -4.50 -8.43
CA ILE A 77 -10.93 -5.72 -8.64
C ILE A 77 -11.67 -6.88 -7.97
N ILE A 78 -11.86 -7.98 -8.68
CA ILE A 78 -12.46 -9.21 -8.15
C ILE A 78 -11.35 -10.25 -8.03
N LEU A 79 -11.07 -10.70 -6.81
CA LEU A 79 -10.12 -11.77 -6.53
C LEU A 79 -10.79 -13.12 -6.78
N THR A 80 -10.10 -13.96 -7.53
CA THR A 80 -10.47 -15.36 -7.73
C THR A 80 -10.20 -16.20 -6.49
N LYS A 81 -10.80 -17.40 -6.36
CA LYS A 81 -10.51 -18.35 -5.27
C LYS A 81 -9.02 -18.62 -5.12
N ARG A 82 -8.31 -18.77 -6.24
CA ARG A 82 -6.85 -18.93 -6.23
C ARG A 82 -6.15 -17.71 -5.65
N GLU A 83 -6.57 -16.49 -6.00
CA GLU A 83 -5.96 -15.27 -5.44
C GLU A 83 -6.30 -15.08 -3.94
N ILE A 84 -7.46 -15.55 -3.50
CA ILE A 84 -7.81 -15.57 -2.07
C ILE A 84 -6.91 -16.55 -1.31
N GLU A 85 -6.65 -17.74 -1.86
CA GLU A 85 -5.68 -18.69 -1.32
C GLU A 85 -4.26 -18.09 -1.22
N MET A 86 -3.89 -17.19 -2.14
CA MET A 86 -2.60 -16.49 -2.13
C MET A 86 -2.41 -15.50 -0.97
N ILE A 87 -3.48 -15.15 -0.23
CA ILE A 87 -3.38 -14.37 1.01
C ILE A 87 -2.55 -15.13 2.06
N GLY A 88 -2.60 -16.47 2.04
CA GLY A 88 -1.75 -17.32 2.87
C GLY A 88 -2.23 -17.52 4.31
N THR A 89 -3.53 -17.34 4.56
CA THR A 89 -4.16 -17.70 5.83
C THR A 89 -5.41 -18.53 5.61
N ASP A 90 -5.56 -19.60 6.39
CA ASP A 90 -6.78 -20.41 6.46
C ASP A 90 -7.66 -20.02 7.66
N ASP A 91 -7.21 -19.06 8.47
CA ASP A 91 -7.94 -18.57 9.64
C ASP A 91 -9.17 -17.75 9.20
N PRO A 92 -10.39 -18.14 9.60
CA PRO A 92 -11.61 -17.45 9.18
C PRO A 92 -11.67 -15.97 9.61
N GLU A 93 -11.10 -15.62 10.77
CA GLU A 93 -11.05 -14.24 11.24
C GLU A 93 -10.09 -13.42 10.39
N GLY A 94 -8.87 -13.92 10.16
CA GLY A 94 -7.89 -13.31 9.26
C GLY A 94 -8.40 -13.11 7.83
N LEU A 95 -9.17 -14.07 7.30
CA LEU A 95 -9.84 -13.94 5.99
C LEU A 95 -10.92 -12.86 6.02
N SER A 96 -11.75 -12.80 7.07
CA SER A 96 -12.79 -11.78 7.23
C SER A 96 -12.22 -10.36 7.31
N GLU A 97 -11.17 -10.17 8.12
CA GLU A 97 -10.46 -8.90 8.25
C GLU A 97 -9.79 -8.48 6.93
N SER A 98 -9.19 -9.45 6.22
CA SER A 98 -8.59 -9.22 4.91
C SER A 98 -9.64 -8.76 3.90
N ASN A 99 -10.79 -9.46 3.81
CA ASN A 99 -11.87 -9.10 2.90
C ASN A 99 -12.39 -7.68 3.19
N THR A 100 -12.56 -7.32 4.47
CA THR A 100 -13.00 -5.99 4.89
C THR A 100 -12.00 -4.91 4.46
N SER A 101 -10.72 -5.13 4.74
CA SER A 101 -9.64 -4.20 4.36
C SER A 101 -9.49 -4.05 2.84
N PHE A 102 -9.67 -5.13 2.09
CA PHE A 102 -9.66 -5.12 0.63
C PHE A 102 -10.86 -4.32 0.07
N GLU A 103 -12.03 -4.45 0.67
CA GLU A 103 -13.24 -3.76 0.22
C GLU A 103 -13.11 -2.22 0.34
N GLU A 104 -12.46 -1.73 1.40
CA GLU A 104 -12.18 -0.30 1.61
C GLU A 104 -11.40 0.34 0.46
N ILE A 105 -10.60 -0.44 -0.26
CA ILE A 105 -9.82 0.01 -1.42
C ILE A 105 -10.36 -0.51 -2.77
N GLY A 106 -11.59 -1.02 -2.79
CA GLY A 106 -12.30 -1.42 -4.00
C GLY A 106 -11.90 -2.79 -4.55
N ILE A 107 -11.40 -3.68 -3.71
CA ILE A 107 -11.06 -5.07 -4.02
C ILE A 107 -12.08 -5.96 -3.33
N VAL A 108 -12.70 -6.90 -4.05
CA VAL A 108 -13.67 -7.84 -3.47
C VAL A 108 -13.39 -9.26 -3.93
N TRP A 109 -13.99 -10.22 -3.25
CA TRP A 109 -13.80 -11.64 -3.53
C TRP A 109 -14.88 -12.16 -4.45
N GLU A 110 -14.56 -13.18 -5.25
CA GLU A 110 -15.57 -13.91 -6.00
C GLU A 110 -16.48 -14.72 -5.05
N ASN A 111 -17.75 -14.83 -5.44
CA ASN A 111 -18.75 -15.62 -4.70
C ASN A 111 -18.54 -17.14 -4.89
#